data_AF-A0A6J0HFK0-F1
#
_entry.id   AF-A0A6J0HFK0-F1
#
_cell.length_a   1.000
_cell.length_b   1.000
_cell.length_c   1.000
_cell.angle_alpha   90.00
_cell.angle_beta   90.00
_cell.angle_gamma   90.00
#
_symmetry.space_group_name_H-M   'P 1'
#
loop_
_entity.id
_entity.type
_entity.pdbx_description
1 polymer ?
#
loop_
_entity_poly.entity_id
_entity_poly.type
_entity_poly.pdbx_seq_one_letter_code
_entity_poly.pdbx_strand_id
1 'polypeptide(L)'
;MERPGSNGSCPGCRLEGGPAAGAATGLAAVLIFTIVVDVLGNALVILSVLRNKKLRNAGNIFVVSLSVADLVVAVYPYPLILSAIFHNGWTMGNVHCQISGFLMGLSVIGSIFNITAIAINRYCYICHSLRYDKLFNLKNTCCYLCLTWILTVVAIVPNFFVGSLQYDPRIYSCTFAQTALDFTCCFHSKACNAR
;
A
#
# COMPACT_ATOMS: atom_id res chain seq x y z
N MET A 1 8.55 -10.27 58.27
CA MET A 1 7.78 -11.11 57.34
C MET A 1 6.74 -10.21 56.70
N GLU A 2 7.06 -9.62 55.54
CA GLU A 2 6.11 -8.98 54.60
C GLU A 2 6.91 -8.33 53.43
N ARG A 3 6.71 -8.82 52.21
CA ARG A 3 6.84 -8.07 50.95
C ARG A 3 5.85 -8.69 49.95
N PRO A 4 4.74 -8.01 49.59
CA PRO A 4 3.90 -8.45 48.49
C PRO A 4 4.49 -8.00 47.15
N GLY A 5 4.19 -8.78 46.12
CA GLY A 5 4.84 -8.84 44.82
C GLY A 5 4.90 -7.53 44.02
N SER A 6 6.03 -7.37 43.34
CA SER A 6 6.32 -6.35 42.34
C SER A 6 5.29 -6.36 41.22
N ASN A 7 4.34 -5.42 41.28
CA ASN A 7 3.41 -5.10 40.22
C ASN A 7 4.17 -4.25 39.16
N GLY A 8 5.03 -4.91 38.38
CA GLY A 8 5.92 -4.28 37.38
C GLY A 8 5.29 -4.14 35.98
N SER A 9 4.00 -3.83 35.91
CA SER A 9 3.30 -3.65 34.63
C SER A 9 3.66 -2.29 34.02
N CYS A 10 4.54 -2.26 33.00
CA CYS A 10 4.69 -1.08 32.15
C CYS A 10 3.38 -0.81 31.38
N PRO A 11 2.75 0.38 31.51
CA PRO A 11 1.56 0.73 30.75
C PRO A 11 2.00 1.31 29.39
N GLY A 12 2.39 0.45 28.46
CA GLY A 12 2.82 0.89 27.14
C GLY A 12 2.98 -0.26 26.16
N CYS A 13 2.06 -0.30 25.18
CA CYS A 13 1.99 -1.21 24.03
C CYS A 13 1.66 -2.70 24.30
N ARG A 14 0.47 -3.01 24.84
CA ARG A 14 -0.21 -4.22 24.39
C ARG A 14 -0.82 -3.92 23.02
N LEU A 15 -0.21 -4.45 21.97
CA LEU A 15 -0.80 -4.65 20.65
C LEU A 15 -1.71 -5.90 20.62
N GLU A 16 -2.13 -6.39 21.79
CA GLU A 16 -2.92 -7.60 21.97
C GLU A 16 -4.40 -7.24 22.08
N GLY A 17 -4.96 -6.83 20.94
CA GLY A 17 -6.37 -6.58 20.78
C GLY A 17 -6.73 -6.73 19.32
N GLY A 18 -6.84 -7.97 18.85
CA GLY A 18 -7.48 -8.24 17.57
C GLY A 18 -8.88 -7.61 17.57
N PRO A 19 -9.34 -7.03 16.45
CA PRO A 19 -10.68 -6.47 16.34
C PRO A 19 -11.74 -7.39 16.93
N ALA A 20 -12.67 -6.83 17.73
CA ALA A 20 -13.83 -7.57 18.23
C ALA A 20 -14.51 -8.33 17.09
N ALA A 21 -15.10 -9.51 17.34
CA ALA A 21 -15.64 -10.36 16.29
C ALA A 21 -16.61 -9.63 15.31
N GLY A 22 -17.36 -8.63 15.82
CA GLY A 22 -18.18 -7.75 14.98
C GLY A 22 -17.38 -6.81 14.05
N ALA A 23 -16.25 -6.28 14.52
CA ALA A 23 -15.34 -5.45 13.72
C ALA A 23 -14.59 -6.26 12.66
N ALA A 24 -14.17 -7.50 12.95
CA ALA A 24 -13.56 -8.40 11.98
C ALA A 24 -14.51 -8.71 10.81
N THR A 25 -15.78 -8.99 11.12
CA THR A 25 -16.84 -9.22 10.10
C THR A 25 -17.07 -7.97 9.24
N GLY A 26 -17.08 -6.79 9.86
CA GLY A 26 -17.18 -5.52 9.14
C GLY A 26 -16.00 -5.27 8.19
N LEU A 27 -14.76 -5.52 8.66
CA LEU A 27 -13.55 -5.40 7.83
C LEU A 27 -13.59 -6.37 6.64
N ALA A 28 -13.99 -7.62 6.85
CA ALA A 28 -14.12 -8.60 5.78
C ALA A 28 -15.16 -8.17 4.73
N ALA A 29 -16.32 -7.68 5.16
CA ALA A 29 -17.37 -7.21 4.26
C ALA A 29 -16.91 -5.99 3.42
N VAL A 30 -16.25 -5.02 4.05
CA VAL A 30 -15.68 -3.86 3.35
C VAL A 30 -14.63 -4.30 2.35
N LEU A 31 -13.71 -5.20 2.73
CA LEU A 31 -12.67 -5.70 1.82
C LEU A 31 -13.26 -6.43 0.61
N ILE A 32 -14.25 -7.30 0.81
CA ILE A 32 -14.91 -7.99 -0.31
C ILE A 32 -15.57 -6.99 -1.26
N PHE A 33 -16.26 -5.99 -0.71
CA PHE A 33 -16.87 -4.93 -1.52
C PHE A 33 -15.80 -4.13 -2.28
N THR A 34 -14.71 -3.75 -1.62
CA THR A 34 -13.58 -3.05 -2.24
C THR A 34 -12.97 -3.88 -3.36
N ILE A 35 -12.72 -5.18 -3.18
CA ILE A 35 -12.19 -6.06 -4.23
C ILE A 35 -13.09 -6.02 -5.47
N VAL A 36 -14.41 -6.17 -5.29
CA VAL A 36 -15.35 -6.21 -6.43
C VAL A 36 -15.38 -4.88 -7.17
N VAL A 37 -15.49 -3.76 -6.44
CA VAL A 37 -15.52 -2.42 -7.05
C VAL A 37 -14.19 -2.08 -7.71
N ASP A 38 -13.08 -2.43 -7.09
CA ASP A 38 -11.74 -2.18 -7.62
C ASP A 38 -11.54 -2.94 -8.95
N VAL A 39 -11.85 -4.25 -8.96
CA VAL A 39 -11.70 -5.07 -10.16
C VAL A 39 -12.57 -4.55 -11.30
N LEU A 40 -13.86 -4.29 -11.04
CA LEU A 40 -14.77 -3.80 -12.07
C LEU A 40 -14.37 -2.39 -12.55
N GLY A 41 -14.07 -1.48 -11.62
CA GLY A 41 -13.71 -0.10 -11.93
C GLY A 41 -12.41 -0.01 -12.73
N ASN A 42 -11.35 -0.66 -12.25
CA ASN A 42 -10.04 -0.63 -12.92
C ASN A 42 -10.07 -1.36 -14.26
N ALA A 43 -10.83 -2.47 -14.40
CA ALA A 43 -11.03 -3.11 -15.70
C ALA A 43 -11.74 -2.18 -16.70
N LEU A 44 -12.78 -1.47 -16.27
CA LEU A 44 -13.49 -0.51 -17.13
C LEU A 44 -12.59 0.66 -17.55
N VAL A 45 -11.73 1.15 -16.65
CA VAL A 45 -10.75 2.21 -16.97
C VAL A 45 -9.79 1.73 -18.05
N ILE A 46 -9.19 0.55 -17.89
CA ILE A 46 -8.29 -0.05 -18.89
C ILE A 46 -9.02 -0.22 -20.23
N LEU A 47 -10.21 -0.79 -20.22
CA LEU A 47 -11.02 -0.99 -21.43
C LEU A 47 -11.34 0.33 -22.12
N SER A 48 -11.72 1.38 -21.37
CA SER A 48 -12.06 2.69 -21.92
C SER A 48 -10.88 3.32 -22.67
N VAL A 49 -9.69 3.30 -22.06
CA VAL A 49 -8.46 3.85 -22.68
C VAL A 49 -8.00 3.00 -23.87
N LEU A 50 -8.13 1.67 -23.80
CA LEU A 50 -7.78 0.79 -24.90
C LEU A 50 -8.75 0.93 -26.08
N ARG A 51 -10.05 1.12 -25.85
CA ARG A 51 -11.04 1.26 -26.92
C ARG A 51 -10.97 2.62 -27.61
N ASN A 52 -10.77 3.70 -26.86
CA ASN A 52 -10.75 5.05 -27.42
C ASN A 52 -9.33 5.54 -27.74
N LYS A 53 -8.98 5.58 -29.03
CA LYS A 53 -7.67 6.11 -29.47
C LYS A 53 -7.43 7.57 -29.06
N LYS A 54 -8.50 8.39 -28.96
CA LYS A 54 -8.42 9.78 -28.47
C LYS A 54 -8.01 9.88 -27.00
N LEU A 55 -8.22 8.82 -26.22
CA LEU A 55 -7.82 8.73 -24.82
C LEU A 55 -6.41 8.16 -24.64
N ARG A 56 -5.67 7.79 -25.70
CA ARG A 56 -4.32 7.24 -25.58
C ARG A 56 -3.25 8.34 -25.53
N ASN A 57 -3.33 9.19 -24.51
CA ASN A 57 -2.32 10.20 -24.22
C ASN A 57 -1.45 9.76 -23.03
N ALA A 58 -0.34 10.46 -22.79
CA ALA A 58 0.60 10.04 -21.75
C ALA A 58 0.02 10.11 -20.33
N GLY A 59 -0.98 10.98 -20.08
CA GLY A 59 -1.70 11.04 -18.81
C GLY A 59 -2.51 9.77 -18.56
N ASN A 60 -3.22 9.30 -19.58
CA ASN A 60 -4.04 8.09 -19.49
C ASN A 60 -3.19 6.80 -19.49
N ILE A 61 -1.94 6.83 -19.95
CA ILE A 61 -1.00 5.70 -19.74
C ILE A 61 -0.68 5.51 -18.26
N PHE A 62 -0.47 6.59 -17.49
CA PHE A 62 -0.30 6.48 -16.05
C PHE A 62 -1.54 5.92 -15.37
N VAL A 63 -2.72 6.35 -15.83
CA VAL A 63 -4.00 5.83 -15.34
C VAL A 63 -4.10 4.32 -15.59
N VAL A 64 -3.77 3.85 -16.80
CA VAL A 64 -3.75 2.41 -17.10
C VAL A 64 -2.73 1.66 -16.25
N SER A 65 -1.52 2.21 -16.06
CA SER A 65 -0.51 1.59 -15.20
C SER A 65 -0.95 1.50 -13.75
N LEU A 66 -1.65 2.51 -13.23
CA LEU A 66 -2.22 2.49 -11.89
C LEU A 66 -3.33 1.44 -11.79
N SER A 67 -4.26 1.41 -12.75
CA SER A 67 -5.33 0.41 -12.76
C SER A 67 -4.81 -1.03 -12.80
N VAL A 68 -3.68 -1.27 -13.47
CA VAL A 68 -3.00 -2.58 -13.41
C VAL A 68 -2.43 -2.85 -12.02
N ALA A 69 -1.82 -1.86 -11.37
CA ALA A 69 -1.30 -2.00 -10.01
C ALA A 69 -2.41 -2.29 -9.00
N ASP A 70 -3.52 -1.56 -9.08
CA ASP A 70 -4.69 -1.74 -8.20
C ASP A 70 -5.35 -3.10 -8.41
N LEU A 71 -5.46 -3.57 -9.66
CA LEU A 71 -5.91 -4.94 -9.95
C LEU A 71 -5.01 -5.98 -9.27
N VAL A 72 -3.69 -5.81 -9.35
CA VAL A 72 -2.73 -6.70 -8.66
C VAL A 72 -2.93 -6.66 -7.15
N VAL A 73 -3.19 -5.48 -6.57
CA VAL A 73 -3.52 -5.34 -5.14
C VAL A 73 -4.84 -6.04 -4.78
N ALA A 74 -5.82 -5.97 -5.67
CA ALA A 74 -7.12 -6.61 -5.49
C ALA A 74 -7.06 -8.15 -5.56
N VAL A 75 -6.18 -8.72 -6.39
CA VAL A 75 -6.06 -10.18 -6.52
C VAL A 75 -5.09 -10.84 -5.55
N TYR A 76 -4.15 -10.11 -4.94
CA TYR A 76 -3.12 -10.74 -4.10
C TYR A 76 -3.10 -10.22 -2.64
N PRO A 77 -2.74 -8.96 -2.33
CA PRO A 77 -2.82 -8.41 -0.98
C PRO A 77 -4.20 -8.53 -0.33
N TYR A 78 -5.28 -8.17 -1.02
CA TYR A 78 -6.61 -8.16 -0.40
C TYR A 78 -7.10 -9.56 0.01
N PRO A 79 -6.96 -10.63 -0.80
CA PRO A 79 -7.26 -11.99 -0.37
C PRO A 79 -6.38 -12.48 0.78
N LEU A 80 -5.11 -12.06 0.86
CA LEU A 80 -4.22 -12.40 1.98
C LEU A 80 -4.69 -11.76 3.28
N ILE A 81 -5.08 -10.47 3.25
CA ILE A 81 -5.67 -9.78 4.42
C ILE A 81 -6.97 -10.47 4.83
N LEU A 82 -7.83 -10.80 3.86
CA LEU A 82 -9.09 -11.49 4.13
C LEU A 82 -8.85 -12.85 4.80
N SER A 83 -7.87 -13.62 4.32
CA SER A 83 -7.44 -14.87 4.95
C SER A 83 -6.92 -14.62 6.38
N ALA A 84 -6.12 -13.58 6.59
CA ALA A 84 -5.61 -13.22 7.92
C ALA A 84 -6.73 -12.85 8.90
N ILE A 85 -7.80 -12.20 8.43
CA ILE A 85 -9.01 -11.91 9.22
C ILE A 85 -9.71 -13.22 9.62
N PHE A 86 -9.91 -14.15 8.69
CA PHE A 86 -10.56 -15.43 8.99
C PHE A 86 -9.74 -16.33 9.93
N HIS A 87 -8.41 -16.28 9.82
CA HIS A 87 -7.50 -17.04 10.68
C HIS A 87 -7.10 -16.31 11.96
N ASN A 88 -7.60 -15.09 12.21
CA ASN A 88 -7.20 -14.20 13.31
C ASN A 88 -5.67 -14.02 13.43
N GLY A 89 -4.96 -13.99 12.30
CA GLY A 89 -3.50 -13.93 12.29
C GLY A 89 -2.88 -14.19 10.92
N TRP A 90 -1.63 -13.79 10.76
CA TRP A 90 -0.88 -13.99 9.52
C TRP A 90 -0.23 -15.37 9.46
N THR A 91 -0.73 -16.26 8.60
CA THR A 91 -0.27 -17.65 8.48
C THR A 91 0.61 -17.91 7.24
N MET A 92 0.68 -16.95 6.31
CA MET A 92 1.31 -17.11 4.98
C MET A 92 2.84 -16.88 4.99
N GLY A 93 3.45 -16.66 6.16
CA GLY A 93 4.90 -16.46 6.30
C GLY A 93 5.40 -15.06 5.91
N ASN A 94 6.65 -14.75 6.27
CA ASN A 94 7.21 -13.39 6.14
C ASN A 94 7.34 -12.93 4.67
N VAL A 95 7.73 -13.82 3.75
CA VAL A 95 7.89 -13.46 2.33
C VAL A 95 6.61 -12.90 1.73
N HIS A 96 5.45 -13.54 2.00
CA HIS A 96 4.16 -13.06 1.52
C HIS A 96 3.77 -11.71 2.16
N CYS A 97 4.16 -11.49 3.42
CA CYS A 97 3.92 -10.24 4.14
C CYS A 97 4.68 -9.07 3.49
N GLN A 98 5.97 -9.28 3.18
CA GLN A 98 6.80 -8.30 2.47
C GLN A 98 6.24 -7.99 1.07
N ILE A 99 5.85 -9.02 0.30
CA ILE A 99 5.27 -8.85 -1.04
C ILE A 99 3.94 -8.09 -0.97
N SER A 100 3.09 -8.42 0.00
CA SER A 100 1.80 -7.75 0.20
C SER A 100 1.98 -6.25 0.45
N GLY A 101 2.87 -5.88 1.36
CA GLY A 101 3.13 -4.47 1.65
C GLY A 101 3.87 -3.75 0.52
N PHE A 102 4.73 -4.44 -0.23
CA PHE A 102 5.32 -3.91 -1.47
C PHE A 102 4.23 -3.51 -2.47
N LEU A 103 3.30 -4.42 -2.78
CA LEU A 103 2.22 -4.17 -3.72
C LEU A 103 1.30 -3.02 -3.26
N MET A 104 0.99 -2.93 -1.96
CA MET A 104 0.25 -1.77 -1.43
C MET A 104 1.00 -0.45 -1.62
N GLY A 105 2.32 -0.45 -1.34
CA GLY A 105 3.16 0.72 -1.57
C GLY A 105 3.19 1.16 -3.03
N LEU A 106 3.21 0.20 -3.95
CA LEU A 106 3.14 0.46 -5.40
C LEU A 106 1.85 1.19 -5.79
N SER A 107 0.69 0.74 -5.30
CA SER A 107 -0.59 1.41 -5.57
C SER A 107 -0.64 2.83 -5.01
N VAL A 108 -0.10 3.07 -3.81
CA VAL A 108 -0.02 4.44 -3.23
C VAL A 108 0.84 5.35 -4.10
N ILE A 109 2.02 4.89 -4.48
CA ILE A 109 2.95 5.66 -5.31
C ILE A 109 2.32 5.93 -6.69
N GLY A 110 1.73 4.91 -7.32
CA GLY A 110 1.02 5.05 -8.59
C GLY A 110 -0.13 6.05 -8.51
N SER A 111 -0.85 6.10 -7.39
CA SER A 111 -1.93 7.08 -7.14
C SER A 111 -1.41 8.52 -7.13
N ILE A 112 -0.26 8.76 -6.49
CA ILE A 112 0.38 10.09 -6.48
C ILE A 112 0.80 10.51 -7.89
N PHE A 113 1.36 9.59 -8.67
CA PHE A 113 1.71 9.85 -10.07
C PHE A 113 0.48 10.13 -10.94
N ASN A 114 -0.63 9.44 -10.70
CA ASN A 114 -1.89 9.69 -11.40
C ASN A 114 -2.44 11.09 -11.09
N ILE A 115 -2.49 11.48 -9.81
CA ILE A 115 -2.90 12.83 -9.41
C ILE A 115 -1.99 13.89 -10.05
N THR A 116 -0.68 13.63 -10.04
CA THR A 116 0.31 14.52 -10.65
C THR A 116 0.12 14.60 -12.17
N ALA A 117 -0.18 13.48 -12.84
CA ALA A 117 -0.47 13.45 -14.27
C ALA A 117 -1.73 14.25 -14.61
N ILE A 118 -2.79 14.15 -13.80
CA ILE A 118 -4.00 14.98 -13.95
C ILE A 118 -3.67 16.46 -13.79
N ALA A 119 -2.85 16.80 -12.78
CA ALA A 119 -2.43 18.17 -12.51
C ALA A 119 -1.58 18.75 -13.66
N ILE A 120 -0.57 18.00 -14.14
CA ILE A 120 0.26 18.39 -15.28
C ILE A 120 -0.59 18.51 -16.54
N ASN A 121 -1.51 17.57 -16.79
CA ASN A 121 -2.42 17.62 -17.94
C ASN A 121 -3.23 18.93 -17.95
N ARG A 122 -3.83 19.32 -16.81
CA ARG A 122 -4.54 20.60 -16.69
C ARG A 122 -3.61 21.81 -16.82
N TYR A 123 -2.44 21.77 -16.19
CA TYR A 123 -1.47 22.87 -16.23
C TYR A 123 -0.97 23.12 -17.65
N CYS A 124 -0.52 22.07 -18.35
CA CYS A 124 0.02 22.21 -19.71
C CYS A 124 -1.08 22.56 -20.72
N TYR A 125 -2.31 22.07 -20.54
CA TYR A 125 -3.46 22.46 -21.38
C TYR A 125 -3.76 23.98 -21.29
N ILE A 126 -3.68 24.56 -20.09
CA ILE A 126 -4.00 25.98 -19.86
C ILE A 126 -2.82 26.88 -20.22
N CYS A 127 -1.60 26.56 -19.74
CA CYS A 127 -0.47 27.49 -19.79
C CYS A 127 0.46 27.28 -21.00
N HIS A 128 0.50 26.07 -21.60
CA HIS A 128 1.54 25.70 -22.56
C HIS A 128 1.05 24.79 -23.70
N SER A 129 -0.01 25.19 -24.42
CA SER A 129 -0.58 24.39 -25.53
C SER A 129 0.44 24.05 -26.63
N LEU A 130 1.41 24.94 -26.93
CA LEU A 130 2.42 24.72 -27.98
C LEU A 130 3.60 23.79 -27.57
N ARG A 131 3.88 23.65 -26.26
CA ARG A 131 4.90 22.72 -25.74
C ARG A 131 4.32 21.40 -25.23
N TYR A 132 3.00 21.35 -25.06
CA TYR A 132 2.24 20.18 -24.63
C TYR A 132 2.59 18.94 -25.47
N ASP A 133 2.52 19.02 -26.80
CA ASP A 133 2.80 17.88 -27.70
C ASP A 133 4.25 17.37 -27.65
N LYS A 134 5.22 18.22 -27.30
CA LYS A 134 6.63 17.81 -27.16
C LYS A 134 6.96 17.23 -25.79
N LEU A 135 6.33 17.73 -24.73
CA LEU A 135 6.55 17.26 -23.35
C LEU A 135 5.77 15.96 -23.06
N PHE A 136 4.56 15.81 -23.56
CA PHE A 136 3.73 14.60 -23.42
C PHE A 136 4.07 13.51 -24.45
N ASN A 137 5.36 13.28 -24.69
CA ASN A 137 5.77 12.18 -25.55
C ASN A 137 5.65 10.85 -24.78
N LEU A 138 4.78 9.97 -25.26
CA LEU A 138 4.46 8.65 -24.67
C LEU A 138 5.71 7.85 -24.29
N LYS A 139 6.79 7.96 -25.09
CA LYS A 139 8.05 7.27 -24.85
C LYS A 139 8.77 7.77 -23.58
N ASN A 140 8.87 9.08 -23.40
CA ASN A 140 9.53 9.66 -22.23
C ASN A 140 8.72 9.38 -20.98
N THR A 141 7.39 9.49 -21.08
CA THR A 141 6.47 9.16 -19.99
C THR A 141 6.59 7.70 -19.55
N CYS A 142 6.66 6.77 -20.51
CA CYS A 142 6.89 5.35 -20.22
C CYS A 142 8.27 5.13 -19.58
N CYS A 143 9.31 5.86 -20.02
CA CYS A 143 10.63 5.82 -19.39
C CYS A 143 10.60 6.30 -17.93
N TYR A 144 9.98 7.46 -17.65
CA TYR A 144 9.81 7.94 -16.28
C TYR A 144 9.01 6.97 -15.42
N LEU A 145 7.95 6.37 -15.96
CA LEU A 145 7.18 5.34 -15.29
C LEU A 145 8.08 4.15 -14.93
N CYS A 146 8.82 3.59 -15.89
CA CYS A 146 9.76 2.49 -15.64
C CYS A 146 10.83 2.86 -14.61
N LEU A 147 11.40 4.07 -14.68
CA LEU A 147 12.39 4.56 -13.71
C LEU A 147 11.80 4.65 -12.31
N THR A 148 10.59 5.19 -12.17
CA THR A 148 9.86 5.19 -10.91
C THR A 148 9.68 3.77 -10.40
N TRP A 149 9.17 2.83 -11.21
CA TRP A 149 8.98 1.44 -10.80
C TRP A 149 10.28 0.80 -10.30
N ILE A 150 11.37 0.99 -11.04
CA ILE A 150 12.70 0.50 -10.66
C ILE A 150 13.14 1.14 -9.34
N LEU A 151 12.98 2.46 -9.18
CA LEU A 151 13.34 3.17 -7.95
C LEU A 151 12.53 2.66 -6.76
N THR A 152 11.25 2.37 -6.94
CA THR A 152 10.39 1.81 -5.89
C THR A 152 10.83 0.40 -5.49
N VAL A 153 11.16 -0.45 -6.47
CA VAL A 153 11.76 -1.77 -6.20
C VAL A 153 13.06 -1.61 -5.44
N VAL A 154 13.96 -0.73 -5.91
CA VAL A 154 15.26 -0.48 -5.25
C VAL A 154 15.10 0.08 -3.85
N ALA A 155 14.09 0.91 -3.59
CA ALA A 155 13.81 1.45 -2.26
C ALA A 155 13.24 0.39 -1.30
N ILE A 156 12.49 -0.59 -1.82
CA ILE A 156 11.83 -1.62 -0.99
C ILE A 156 12.71 -2.87 -0.83
N VAL A 157 13.62 -3.16 -1.75
CA VAL A 157 14.59 -4.27 -1.63
C VAL A 157 15.38 -4.22 -0.30
N PRO A 158 15.92 -3.07 0.17
CA PRO A 158 16.52 -2.97 1.49
C PRO A 158 15.56 -3.35 2.63
N ASN A 159 14.28 -3.01 2.50
CA ASN A 159 13.26 -3.33 3.48
C ASN A 159 12.97 -4.84 3.54
N PHE A 160 13.10 -5.54 2.42
CA PHE A 160 13.05 -7.00 2.34
C PHE A 160 14.21 -7.65 3.11
N PHE A 161 15.42 -7.08 3.04
CA PHE A 161 16.59 -7.60 3.77
C PHE A 161 16.61 -7.23 5.26
N VAL A 162 16.09 -6.04 5.61
CA VAL A 162 16.04 -5.55 6.99
C VAL A 162 14.80 -6.10 7.75
N GLY A 163 13.77 -6.54 7.05
CA GLY A 163 12.52 -7.03 7.65
C GLY A 163 11.69 -5.90 8.29
N SER A 164 11.67 -4.72 7.68
CA SER A 164 10.99 -3.54 8.21
C SER A 164 9.47 -3.52 7.96
N LEU A 165 8.96 -4.36 7.04
CA LEU A 165 7.52 -4.61 6.97
C LEU A 165 7.12 -5.63 8.01
N GLN A 166 6.18 -5.25 8.86
CA GLN A 166 5.70 -6.05 9.97
C GLN A 166 4.18 -6.22 9.86
N TYR A 167 3.69 -7.35 10.35
CA TYR A 167 2.26 -7.60 10.44
C TYR A 167 1.67 -6.79 11.60
N ASP A 168 0.69 -5.94 11.31
CA ASP A 168 -0.06 -5.22 12.34
C ASP A 168 -1.39 -5.95 12.62
N PRO A 169 -1.55 -6.55 13.82
CA PRO A 169 -2.74 -7.33 14.18
C PRO A 169 -4.02 -6.48 14.32
N ARG A 170 -3.91 -5.14 14.38
CA ARG A 170 -5.08 -4.26 14.45
C ARG A 170 -5.79 -4.13 13.10
N ILE A 171 -5.02 -4.19 12.02
CA ILE A 171 -5.50 -3.99 10.64
C ILE A 171 -5.42 -5.26 9.79
N TYR A 172 -4.99 -6.38 10.38
CA TYR A 172 -4.80 -7.68 9.72
C TYR A 172 -3.96 -7.60 8.43
N SER A 173 -3.05 -6.62 8.35
CA SER A 173 -2.28 -6.35 7.14
C SER A 173 -0.81 -6.11 7.45
N CYS A 174 0.02 -6.38 6.43
CA CYS A 174 1.44 -6.13 6.48
C CYS A 174 1.72 -4.74 5.93
N THR A 175 2.14 -3.85 6.82
CA THR A 175 2.44 -2.46 6.48
C THR A 175 3.87 -2.12 6.85
N PHE A 176 4.33 -0.99 6.33
CA PHE A 176 5.58 -0.41 6.80
C PHE A 176 5.42 -0.02 8.26
N ALA A 177 6.28 -0.53 9.12
CA ALA A 177 6.38 -0.07 10.50
C ALA A 177 6.65 1.44 10.46
N GLN A 178 5.64 2.26 10.79
CA GLN A 178 5.84 3.71 10.87
C GLN A 178 6.78 3.97 12.04
N THR A 179 8.02 4.31 11.68
CA THR A 179 9.14 4.50 12.59
C THR A 179 8.81 5.43 13.76
N ALA A 180 7.93 6.43 13.62
CA ALA A 180 7.60 7.32 14.75
C ALA A 180 6.87 6.63 15.93
N LEU A 181 5.94 5.72 15.66
CA LEU A 181 5.16 5.01 16.69
C LEU A 181 5.92 3.78 17.22
N ASP A 182 6.62 3.08 16.32
CA ASP A 182 7.37 1.88 16.69
C ASP A 182 8.75 2.19 17.29
N PHE A 183 9.46 3.28 16.93
CA PHE A 183 10.69 3.63 17.66
C PHE A 183 10.39 3.94 19.12
N THR A 184 9.29 4.65 19.41
CA THR A 184 8.87 4.93 20.79
C THR A 184 8.59 3.62 21.54
N CYS A 185 7.89 2.69 20.89
CA CYS A 185 7.51 1.40 21.46
C CYS A 185 8.73 0.44 21.59
N CYS A 186 9.67 0.45 20.64
CA CYS A 186 10.91 -0.34 20.62
C CYS A 186 11.97 0.21 21.60
N PHE A 187 12.10 1.54 21.74
CA PHE A 187 12.90 2.16 22.81
C PHE A 187 12.35 1.80 24.18
N HIS A 188 11.03 1.85 24.35
CA HIS A 188 10.38 1.52 25.62
C HIS A 188 10.52 0.03 25.96
N SER A 189 10.42 -0.86 24.97
CA SER A 189 10.64 -2.29 25.13
C SER A 189 12.10 -2.63 25.51
N LYS A 190 13.09 -2.04 24.83
CA LYS A 190 14.51 -2.23 25.18
C LYS A 190 14.85 -1.66 26.56
N ALA A 191 14.25 -0.54 26.96
CA ALA A 191 14.41 0.02 28.30
C ALA A 191 13.77 -0.86 29.40
N CYS A 192 12.70 -1.59 29.06
CA CYS A 192 12.03 -2.54 29.97
C CYS A 192 12.81 -3.85 30.14
N ASN A 193 13.55 -4.30 29.11
CA ASN A 193 14.35 -5.53 29.17
C ASN A 193 15.79 -5.32 29.72
N ALA A 194 16.15 -4.08 30.07
CA ALA A 194 17.43 -3.70 30.65
C ALA A 194 17.35 -3.38 32.16
N ARG A 195 16.23 -3.73 32.81
CA ARG A 195 15.99 -3.72 34.26
C ARG A 195 15.70 -5.13 34.74
#